data_AF-A0A1V1P1W1-F1
#
_entry.id   AF-A0A1V1P1W1-F1
#
_cell.length_a   1.000
_cell.length_b   1.000
_cell.length_c   1.000
_cell.angle_alpha   90.00
_cell.angle_beta   90.00
_cell.angle_gamma   90.00
#
_symmetry.space_group_name_H-M   'P 1'
#
loop_
_entity.id
_entity.type
_entity.pdbx_description
1 polymer ?
#
loop_
_entity_poly.entity_id
_entity_poly.type
_entity_poly.pdbx_seq_one_letter_code
_entity_poly.pdbx_strand_id
1 'polypeptide(L)'
;MIQAAKKENLEYLIPHIENFEYSDNRGDIDLLWDLAREAPRFIAEYKNDRVLQMIDEFQFINRYIYWDQYKEKRIPKLAGSYLHTAEYKNAPLLVSGSWVGWLMDDLSKMLPGRFTFFDFGNMPRSEAIEMVFNYSEVLKIPISYESACIMADITEGNPFYISALFYSEYQTKDFSSEQGVLDVLDFETLNKRGDIRETWLEYILSSIERINDTNGKKIILYLCQHKDKMIPRDQIATALNLKMKNGELEKRLKAFVMSDIIEQGTSDFRYQAVSDNIFEKVFRGIYQEEIDGFDPKKIKNEYQQLYRKLQGKFNKYKGEFSEYVIINCLRHRAYKQNELYLSFINNFPDDFCFVNYESIWSYSASPVHKKDLQVDIFAKAGGDDYSLIGEVKNRKAKFSVKEAKIFLAKALEVKQLENVNKALFFVFSAGGFFQNTIQFLQRNNIAWSDDKKFLEI
;
A
#
# COMPACT_ATOMS: atom_id res chain seq x y z
N MET A 1 40.57 0.98 -27.13
CA MET A 1 39.37 0.17 -27.48
C MET A 1 39.46 -0.54 -28.83
N ILE A 2 40.13 0.04 -29.84
CA ILE A 2 40.28 -0.53 -31.19
C ILE A 2 40.79 -1.98 -31.21
N GLN A 3 41.80 -2.32 -30.39
CA GLN A 3 42.31 -3.69 -30.32
C GLN A 3 41.28 -4.69 -29.78
N ALA A 4 40.44 -4.29 -28.83
CA ALA A 4 39.34 -5.12 -28.33
C ALA A 4 38.27 -5.31 -29.41
N ALA A 5 37.89 -4.25 -30.12
CA ALA A 5 36.94 -4.34 -31.24
C ALA A 5 37.43 -5.31 -32.33
N LYS A 6 38.71 -5.27 -32.70
CA LYS A 6 39.32 -6.23 -33.65
C LYS A 6 39.33 -7.66 -33.12
N LYS A 7 39.62 -7.86 -31.82
CA LYS A 7 39.67 -9.18 -31.21
C LYS A 7 38.27 -9.85 -31.17
N GLU A 8 37.23 -9.05 -30.96
CA GLU A 8 35.84 -9.53 -30.84
C GLU A 8 35.07 -9.51 -32.19
N ASN A 9 35.74 -9.26 -33.33
CA ASN A 9 35.13 -9.12 -34.66
C ASN A 9 34.03 -8.03 -34.73
N LEU A 10 34.29 -6.90 -34.09
CA LEU A 10 33.44 -5.70 -34.05
C LEU A 10 34.08 -4.55 -34.83
N GLU A 11 34.69 -4.82 -36.00
CA GLU A 11 35.45 -3.83 -36.77
C GLU A 11 34.60 -2.62 -37.20
N TYR A 12 33.30 -2.81 -37.34
CA TYR A 12 32.35 -1.74 -37.65
C TYR A 12 32.26 -0.66 -36.55
N LEU A 13 32.71 -0.95 -35.32
CA LEU A 13 32.82 0.03 -34.24
C LEU A 13 34.10 0.86 -34.33
N ILE A 14 35.10 0.43 -35.09
CA ILE A 14 36.41 1.12 -35.16
C ILE A 14 36.25 2.57 -35.65
N PRO A 15 35.50 2.87 -36.73
CA PRO A 15 35.29 4.26 -37.15
C PRO A 15 34.61 5.12 -36.07
N HIS A 16 33.67 4.55 -35.31
CA HIS A 16 33.02 5.26 -34.20
C HIS A 16 33.99 5.56 -33.06
N ILE A 17 34.83 4.58 -32.69
CA ILE A 17 35.87 4.74 -31.66
C ILE A 17 36.89 5.80 -32.08
N GLU A 18 37.36 5.76 -33.32
CA GLU A 18 38.33 6.72 -33.86
C GLU A 18 37.76 8.15 -33.91
N ASN A 19 36.50 8.30 -34.32
CA ASN A 19 35.83 9.61 -34.31
C ASN A 19 35.64 10.16 -32.88
N PHE A 20 35.34 9.28 -31.93
CA PHE A 20 35.22 9.66 -30.53
C PHE A 20 36.58 10.10 -29.96
N GLU A 21 37.64 9.30 -30.14
CA GLU A 21 39.01 9.63 -29.71
C GLU A 21 39.51 10.93 -30.39
N TYR A 22 39.18 11.16 -31.66
CA TYR A 22 39.51 12.39 -32.37
C TYR A 22 38.83 13.63 -31.75
N SER A 23 37.55 13.50 -31.39
CA SER A 23 36.76 14.61 -30.82
C SER A 23 37.20 14.94 -29.40
N ASP A 24 37.55 13.90 -28.60
CA ASP A 24 38.09 14.04 -27.25
C ASP A 24 39.43 14.76 -27.23
N ASN A 25 40.36 14.38 -28.12
CA ASN A 25 41.66 15.04 -28.26
C ASN A 25 41.55 16.52 -28.66
N ARG A 26 40.43 16.94 -29.25
CA ARG A 26 40.16 18.33 -29.61
C ARG A 26 39.38 19.10 -28.54
N GLY A 27 38.89 18.42 -27.49
CA GLY A 27 38.04 19.00 -26.47
C GLY A 27 36.66 19.43 -26.98
N ASP A 28 36.16 18.80 -28.05
CA ASP A 28 34.85 19.12 -28.64
C ASP A 28 33.74 18.33 -27.95
N ILE A 29 33.27 18.87 -26.82
CA ILE A 29 32.32 18.19 -25.93
C ILE A 29 30.94 18.02 -26.57
N ASP A 30 30.51 18.98 -27.40
CA ASP A 30 29.21 18.88 -28.08
C ASP A 30 29.24 17.76 -29.12
N LEU A 31 30.31 17.66 -29.91
CA LEU A 31 30.48 16.56 -30.86
C LEU A 31 30.63 15.21 -30.17
N LEU A 32 31.38 15.15 -29.05
CA LEU A 32 31.49 13.94 -28.24
C LEU A 32 30.12 13.46 -27.75
N TRP A 33 29.28 14.38 -27.29
CA TRP A 33 27.94 14.07 -26.82
C TRP A 33 27.05 13.55 -27.95
N ASP A 34 27.05 14.21 -29.11
CA ASP A 34 26.29 13.75 -30.28
C ASP A 34 26.74 12.36 -30.74
N LEU A 35 28.05 12.10 -30.77
CA LEU A 35 28.60 10.79 -31.11
C LEU A 35 28.16 9.71 -30.11
N ALA A 36 28.22 9.99 -28.81
CA ALA A 36 27.77 9.06 -27.78
C ALA A 36 26.26 8.77 -27.88
N ARG A 37 25.45 9.83 -28.04
CA ARG A 37 23.99 9.74 -28.11
C ARG A 37 23.50 8.98 -29.34
N GLU A 38 24.13 9.19 -30.50
CA GLU A 38 23.72 8.58 -31.76
C GLU A 38 24.32 7.19 -32.01
N ALA A 39 25.37 6.81 -31.26
CA ALA A 39 26.04 5.52 -31.44
C ALA A 39 25.09 4.31 -31.42
N PRO A 40 24.12 4.18 -30.48
CA PRO A 40 23.18 3.06 -30.48
C PRO A 40 22.38 2.92 -31.78
N ARG A 41 21.96 4.05 -32.37
CA ARG A 41 21.26 4.06 -33.66
C ARG A 41 22.16 3.56 -34.78
N PHE A 42 23.37 4.12 -34.91
CA PHE A 42 24.27 3.75 -36.00
C PHE A 42 24.69 2.28 -35.92
N ILE A 43 24.94 1.79 -34.71
CA ILE A 43 25.25 0.38 -34.45
C ILE A 43 24.07 -0.52 -34.86
N ALA A 44 22.84 -0.16 -34.45
CA ALA A 44 21.64 -0.90 -34.82
C ALA A 44 21.41 -0.89 -36.34
N GLU A 45 21.61 0.24 -37.00
CA GLU A 45 21.45 0.39 -38.47
C GLU A 45 22.47 -0.46 -39.24
N TYR A 46 23.74 -0.45 -38.83
CA TYR A 46 24.81 -1.20 -39.50
C TYR A 46 24.59 -2.71 -39.45
N LYS A 47 24.10 -3.23 -38.31
CA LYS A 47 23.85 -4.67 -38.11
C LYS A 47 22.43 -5.10 -38.50
N ASN A 48 21.56 -4.16 -38.86
CA ASN A 48 20.12 -4.38 -38.98
C ASN A 48 19.50 -4.99 -37.68
N ASP A 49 20.05 -4.59 -36.54
CA ASP A 49 19.62 -5.03 -35.21
C ASP A 49 18.67 -4.01 -34.56
N ARG A 50 18.27 -4.30 -33.32
CA ARG A 50 17.54 -3.37 -32.44
C ARG A 50 18.31 -3.19 -31.15
N VAL A 51 18.51 -1.93 -30.75
CA VAL A 51 19.24 -1.58 -29.52
C VAL A 51 18.32 -0.75 -28.62
N LEU A 52 17.84 -1.31 -27.51
CA LEU A 52 17.09 -0.53 -26.53
C LEU A 52 18.06 0.33 -25.70
N GLN A 53 17.83 1.64 -25.70
CA GLN A 53 18.60 2.58 -24.88
C GLN A 53 17.88 2.79 -23.56
N MET A 54 18.41 2.21 -22.48
CA MET A 54 17.86 2.36 -21.13
C MET A 54 18.65 3.44 -20.37
N ILE A 55 18.01 4.55 -20.02
CA ILE A 55 18.61 5.61 -19.21
C ILE A 55 17.87 5.70 -17.89
N ASP A 56 18.53 5.26 -16.83
CA ASP A 56 17.98 5.32 -15.49
C ASP A 56 18.13 6.72 -14.89
N GLU A 57 17.16 7.10 -14.04
CA GLU A 57 17.08 8.40 -13.37
C GLU A 57 17.31 9.60 -14.30
N PHE A 58 16.59 9.62 -15.43
CA PHE A 58 16.76 10.58 -16.52
C PHE A 58 16.59 12.04 -16.09
N GLN A 59 15.86 12.32 -15.01
CA GLN A 59 15.72 13.67 -14.46
C GLN A 59 17.06 14.31 -14.03
N PHE A 60 18.12 13.53 -13.87
CA PHE A 60 19.45 14.05 -13.52
C PHE A 60 20.30 14.47 -14.72
N ILE A 61 19.85 14.20 -15.95
CA ILE A 61 20.65 14.43 -17.15
C ILE A 61 21.04 15.90 -17.33
N ASN A 62 20.18 16.82 -16.90
CA ASN A 62 20.44 18.26 -16.94
C ASN A 62 21.28 18.79 -15.76
N ARG A 63 21.65 17.93 -14.79
CA ARG A 63 22.24 18.35 -13.50
C ARG A 63 23.74 18.15 -13.43
N TYR A 64 24.23 17.01 -13.90
CA TYR A 64 25.60 16.55 -13.60
C TYR A 64 26.56 16.54 -14.80
N ILE A 65 26.14 17.10 -15.94
CA ILE A 65 26.96 17.14 -17.15
C ILE A 65 27.40 18.58 -17.44
N TYR A 66 28.68 18.75 -17.72
CA TYR A 66 29.38 20.04 -17.82
C TYR A 66 30.22 20.11 -19.10
N TRP A 67 30.36 21.32 -19.66
CA TRP A 67 31.23 21.65 -20.79
C TRP A 67 32.70 21.84 -20.41
N ASP A 68 33.06 21.60 -19.15
CA ASP A 68 34.43 21.77 -18.70
C ASP A 68 34.77 20.78 -17.59
N GLN A 69 36.06 20.47 -17.50
CA GLN A 69 36.62 19.55 -16.51
C GLN A 69 36.56 20.09 -15.06
N TYR A 70 36.41 21.41 -14.88
CA TYR A 70 36.35 22.04 -13.56
C TYR A 70 34.91 22.09 -13.00
N LYS A 71 33.92 21.63 -13.78
CA LYS A 71 32.49 21.59 -13.43
C LYS A 71 31.89 22.98 -13.15
N GLU A 72 32.33 23.99 -13.87
CA GLU A 72 31.86 25.37 -13.71
C GLU A 72 30.73 25.74 -14.70
N LYS A 73 30.73 25.13 -15.88
CA LYS A 73 29.81 25.38 -17.00
C LYS A 73 28.92 24.18 -17.22
N ARG A 74 27.89 24.05 -16.39
CA ARG A 74 26.86 23.02 -16.56
C ARG A 74 26.16 23.17 -17.90
N ILE A 75 25.95 22.06 -18.63
CA ILE A 75 25.22 22.08 -19.90
C ILE A 75 23.72 22.30 -19.62
N PRO A 76 23.13 23.42 -20.05
CA PRO A 76 21.70 23.62 -19.87
C PRO A 76 20.91 22.81 -20.91
N LYS A 77 19.80 22.19 -20.49
CA LYS A 77 18.81 21.55 -21.39
C LYS A 77 19.35 20.39 -22.23
N LEU A 78 20.32 19.65 -21.70
CA LEU A 78 20.88 18.46 -22.35
C LEU A 78 19.82 17.40 -22.69
N ALA A 79 18.76 17.26 -21.89
CA ALA A 79 17.64 16.38 -22.20
C ALA A 79 17.03 16.66 -23.60
N GLY A 80 16.96 17.93 -24.01
CA GLY A 80 16.44 18.33 -25.32
C GLY A 80 17.27 17.81 -26.50
N SER A 81 18.52 17.40 -26.27
CA SER A 81 19.34 16.79 -27.32
C SER A 81 18.80 15.43 -27.80
N TYR A 82 17.96 14.76 -27.01
CA TYR A 82 17.31 13.50 -27.38
C TYR A 82 16.06 13.67 -28.26
N LEU A 83 15.73 14.89 -28.70
CA LEU A 83 14.49 15.17 -29.44
C LEU A 83 14.33 14.27 -30.69
N HIS A 84 15.41 14.08 -31.44
CA HIS A 84 15.42 13.16 -32.59
C HIS A 84 15.71 11.72 -32.18
N THR A 85 16.58 11.52 -31.19
CA THR A 85 16.95 10.18 -30.71
C THR A 85 15.77 9.38 -30.19
N ALA A 86 14.81 10.03 -29.53
CA ALA A 86 13.60 9.41 -29.03
C ALA A 86 12.66 8.87 -30.14
N GLU A 87 12.82 9.31 -31.40
CA GLU A 87 11.96 8.88 -32.51
C GLU A 87 12.50 7.65 -33.26
N TYR A 88 13.74 7.22 -32.98
CA TYR A 88 14.35 6.12 -33.72
C TYR A 88 13.74 4.76 -33.36
N LYS A 89 13.15 4.11 -34.36
CA LYS A 89 12.53 2.78 -34.20
C LYS A 89 13.53 1.64 -34.05
N ASN A 90 14.75 1.82 -34.57
CA ASN A 90 15.82 0.84 -34.46
C ASN A 90 16.63 0.99 -33.15
N ALA A 91 16.54 2.14 -32.49
CA ALA A 91 17.17 2.38 -31.21
C ALA A 91 16.29 3.20 -30.24
N PRO A 92 15.14 2.66 -29.80
CA PRO A 92 14.20 3.42 -28.95
C PRO A 92 14.79 3.69 -27.57
N LEU A 93 14.26 4.74 -26.90
CA LEU A 93 14.59 5.09 -25.53
C LEU A 93 13.57 4.50 -24.55
N LEU A 94 14.08 3.95 -23.45
CA LEU A 94 13.35 3.65 -22.23
C LEU A 94 14.02 4.44 -21.11
N VAL A 95 13.28 5.34 -20.48
CA VAL A 95 13.78 6.18 -19.40
C VAL A 95 12.99 5.91 -18.12
N SER A 96 13.68 5.90 -16.99
CA SER A 96 13.08 5.87 -15.65
C SER A 96 13.42 7.14 -14.89
N GLY A 97 12.67 7.40 -13.83
CA GLY A 97 12.96 8.47 -12.90
C GLY A 97 12.08 8.42 -11.67
N SER A 98 12.71 8.41 -10.51
CA SER A 98 12.04 8.34 -9.21
C SER A 98 11.48 9.68 -8.74
N TRP A 99 11.86 10.79 -9.40
CA TRP A 99 11.35 12.14 -9.15
C TRP A 99 10.41 12.53 -10.29
N VAL A 100 9.19 12.00 -10.25
CA VAL A 100 8.27 11.99 -11.39
C VAL A 100 7.94 13.41 -11.82
N GLY A 101 7.66 14.32 -10.88
CA GLY A 101 7.37 15.71 -11.21
C GLY A 101 8.51 16.43 -11.96
N TRP A 102 9.77 16.13 -11.62
CA TRP A 102 10.94 16.68 -12.31
C TRP A 102 11.22 16.02 -13.65
N LEU A 103 11.08 14.70 -13.73
CA LEU A 103 11.18 13.97 -14.99
C LEU A 103 10.13 14.49 -15.98
N MET A 104 8.88 14.62 -15.55
CA MET A 104 7.79 15.12 -16.37
C MET A 104 8.00 16.57 -16.81
N ASP A 105 8.64 17.41 -16.00
CA ASP A 105 9.01 18.78 -16.38
C ASP A 105 10.00 18.79 -17.54
N ASP A 106 11.06 18.00 -17.43
CA ASP A 106 12.09 17.87 -18.47
C ASP A 106 11.51 17.28 -19.75
N LEU A 107 10.73 16.19 -19.65
CA LEU A 107 10.09 15.54 -20.79
C LEU A 107 9.04 16.45 -21.45
N SER A 108 8.20 17.13 -20.69
CA SER A 108 7.12 17.98 -21.24
C SER A 108 7.65 19.27 -21.88
N LYS A 109 8.71 19.86 -21.30
CA LYS A 109 9.29 21.11 -21.83
C LYS A 109 10.26 20.87 -22.97
N MET A 110 11.04 19.79 -22.92
CA MET A 110 12.14 19.56 -23.86
C MET A 110 11.85 18.48 -24.90
N LEU A 111 11.00 17.50 -24.59
CA LEU A 111 10.70 16.35 -25.44
C LEU A 111 9.17 16.12 -25.61
N PRO A 112 8.38 17.18 -25.94
CA PRO A 112 6.93 17.09 -25.95
C PRO A 112 6.42 16.06 -26.96
N GLY A 113 5.55 15.16 -26.50
CA GLY A 113 4.88 14.16 -27.34
C GLY A 113 5.81 13.08 -27.90
N ARG A 114 6.98 12.85 -27.29
CA ARG A 114 7.95 11.82 -27.72
C ARG A 114 7.96 10.55 -26.88
N PHE A 115 7.41 10.59 -25.67
CA PHE A 115 7.38 9.46 -24.76
C PHE A 115 5.96 8.97 -24.52
N THR A 116 5.84 7.67 -24.32
CA THR A 116 4.66 7.05 -23.68
C THR A 116 4.99 6.85 -22.22
N PHE A 117 4.07 7.24 -21.34
CA PHE A 117 4.28 7.20 -19.90
C PHE A 117 3.67 5.94 -19.30
N PHE A 118 4.46 5.25 -18.47
CA PHE A 118 4.02 4.14 -17.63
C PHE A 118 4.32 4.52 -16.19
N ASP A 119 3.27 4.72 -15.40
CA ASP A 119 3.38 5.05 -13.98
C ASP A 119 3.32 3.77 -13.15
N PHE A 120 4.23 3.63 -12.20
CA PHE A 120 4.32 2.50 -11.28
C PHE A 120 3.92 2.96 -9.88
N GLY A 121 2.62 2.87 -9.61
CA GLY A 121 2.09 3.11 -8.26
C GLY A 121 2.40 1.96 -7.29
N ASN A 122 1.89 2.09 -6.07
CA ASN A 122 1.97 1.02 -5.08
C ASN A 122 1.28 -0.26 -5.58
N MET A 123 1.78 -1.40 -5.11
CA MET A 123 1.22 -2.70 -5.51
C MET A 123 -0.21 -2.86 -5.01
N PRO A 124 -1.07 -3.56 -5.78
CA PRO A 124 -2.35 -4.02 -5.28
C PRO A 124 -2.18 -4.78 -3.96
N ARG A 125 -3.13 -4.60 -3.04
CA ARG A 125 -3.07 -5.20 -1.69
C ARG A 125 -2.77 -6.70 -1.70
N SER A 126 -3.34 -7.46 -2.63
CA SER A 126 -3.09 -8.90 -2.76
C SER A 126 -1.64 -9.23 -3.14
N GLU A 127 -1.05 -8.46 -4.05
CA GLU A 127 0.34 -8.63 -4.48
C GLU A 127 1.31 -8.18 -3.37
N ALA A 128 0.98 -7.12 -2.63
CA ALA A 128 1.75 -6.69 -1.47
C ALA A 128 1.78 -7.76 -0.36
N ILE A 129 0.64 -8.42 -0.08
CA ILE A 129 0.58 -9.54 0.87
C ILE A 129 1.44 -10.70 0.39
N GLU A 130 1.39 -11.03 -0.91
CA GLU A 130 2.21 -12.08 -1.49
C GLU A 130 3.71 -11.75 -1.43
N MET A 131 4.10 -10.50 -1.71
CA MET A 131 5.47 -10.02 -1.55
C MET A 131 5.96 -10.21 -0.11
N VAL A 132 5.12 -9.90 0.88
CA VAL A 132 5.43 -10.09 2.30
C VAL A 132 5.67 -11.57 2.62
N PHE A 133 4.85 -12.49 2.09
CA PHE A 133 5.09 -13.93 2.27
C PHE A 133 6.35 -14.41 1.56
N ASN A 134 6.61 -13.94 0.35
CA ASN A 134 7.83 -14.28 -0.40
C ASN A 134 9.09 -13.86 0.37
N TYR A 135 9.12 -12.64 0.92
CA TYR A 135 10.25 -12.24 1.76
C TYR A 135 10.36 -13.05 3.04
N SER A 136 9.24 -13.34 3.72
CA SER A 136 9.22 -14.19 4.91
C SER A 136 9.81 -15.57 4.62
N GLU A 137 9.43 -16.17 3.48
CA GLU A 137 9.93 -17.48 3.06
C GLU A 137 11.41 -17.45 2.67
N VAL A 138 11.83 -16.46 1.88
CA VAL A 138 13.22 -16.34 1.39
C VAL A 138 14.18 -16.05 2.55
N LEU A 139 13.83 -15.11 3.43
CA LEU A 139 14.68 -14.64 4.52
C LEU A 139 14.48 -15.43 5.83
N LYS A 140 13.53 -16.38 5.84
CA LYS A 140 13.16 -17.20 7.01
C LYS A 140 12.79 -16.35 8.23
N ILE A 141 12.11 -15.23 8.01
CA ILE A 141 11.60 -14.34 9.06
C ILE A 141 10.15 -14.72 9.36
N PRO A 142 9.80 -15.11 10.61
CA PRO A 142 8.43 -15.48 10.95
C PRO A 142 7.44 -14.34 10.72
N ILE A 143 6.28 -14.65 10.15
CA ILE A 143 5.17 -13.70 10.01
C ILE A 143 3.83 -14.42 10.18
N SER A 144 2.85 -13.72 10.77
CA SER A 144 1.47 -14.20 10.79
C SER A 144 0.70 -13.66 9.58
N TYR A 145 -0.32 -14.38 9.09
CA TYR A 145 -1.14 -13.89 7.98
C TYR A 145 -1.81 -12.54 8.28
N GLU A 146 -2.23 -12.34 9.52
CA GLU A 146 -2.79 -11.07 10.01
C GLU A 146 -1.74 -9.95 9.94
N SER A 147 -0.52 -10.20 10.41
CA SER A 147 0.58 -9.24 10.32
C SER A 147 0.96 -8.93 8.88
N ALA A 148 0.92 -9.92 7.97
CA ALA A 148 1.20 -9.70 6.55
C ALA A 148 0.16 -8.78 5.90
N CYS A 149 -1.13 -9.01 6.19
CA CYS A 149 -2.22 -8.11 5.78
C CYS A 149 -2.01 -6.68 6.31
N ILE A 150 -1.70 -6.55 7.60
CA ILE A 150 -1.51 -5.24 8.23
C ILE A 150 -0.24 -4.55 7.70
N MET A 151 0.85 -5.28 7.47
CA MET A 151 2.08 -4.76 6.90
C MET A 151 1.84 -4.19 5.49
N ALA A 152 1.14 -4.93 4.64
CA ALA A 152 0.74 -4.44 3.32
C ALA A 152 -0.12 -3.16 3.41
N ASP A 153 -1.04 -3.09 4.37
CA ASP A 153 -1.91 -1.92 4.56
C ASP A 153 -1.17 -0.71 5.19
N ILE A 154 -0.23 -0.93 6.12
CA ILE A 154 0.58 0.14 6.75
C ILE A 154 1.59 0.73 5.77
N THR A 155 2.18 -0.12 4.95
CA THR A 155 3.13 0.29 3.89
C THR A 155 2.41 0.75 2.62
N GLU A 156 1.08 0.70 2.61
CA GLU A 156 0.21 1.11 1.50
C GLU A 156 0.53 0.38 0.19
N GLY A 157 1.12 -0.82 0.28
CA GLY A 157 1.56 -1.63 -0.85
C GLY A 157 2.88 -1.18 -1.49
N ASN A 158 3.62 -0.26 -0.87
CA ASN A 158 4.89 0.21 -1.39
C ASN A 158 5.98 -0.89 -1.31
N PRO A 159 6.54 -1.33 -2.45
CA PRO A 159 7.51 -2.43 -2.48
C PRO A 159 8.82 -2.09 -1.77
N PHE A 160 9.26 -0.83 -1.83
CA PHE A 160 10.46 -0.39 -1.13
C PHE A 160 10.28 -0.53 0.38
N TYR A 161 9.18 -0.03 0.95
CA TYR A 161 8.93 -0.14 2.40
C TYR A 161 8.85 -1.58 2.88
N ILE A 162 8.12 -2.44 2.14
CA ILE A 162 8.04 -3.86 2.49
C ILE A 162 9.44 -4.47 2.51
N SER A 163 10.22 -4.25 1.44
CA SER A 163 11.58 -4.79 1.36
C SER A 163 12.49 -4.25 2.48
N ALA A 164 12.40 -2.96 2.79
CA ALA A 164 13.20 -2.32 3.84
C ALA A 164 12.89 -2.88 5.23
N LEU A 165 11.62 -3.18 5.55
CA LEU A 165 11.28 -3.85 6.81
C LEU A 165 11.97 -5.23 6.92
N PHE A 166 12.01 -5.99 5.83
CA PHE A 166 12.62 -7.32 5.80
C PHE A 166 14.15 -7.27 5.81
N TYR A 167 14.76 -6.35 5.09
CA TYR A 167 16.23 -6.17 5.05
C TYR A 167 16.79 -5.36 6.20
N SER A 168 15.93 -4.67 6.97
CA SER A 168 16.27 -3.85 8.13
C SER A 168 17.38 -4.40 9.00
N GLU A 169 18.31 -3.54 9.44
CA GLU A 169 19.37 -3.90 10.38
C GLU A 169 18.86 -4.11 11.83
N TYR A 170 17.56 -3.95 12.07
CA TYR A 170 16.96 -4.23 13.39
C TYR A 170 17.20 -5.68 13.81
N GLN A 171 17.70 -5.85 15.04
CA GLN A 171 18.03 -7.17 15.58
C GLN A 171 16.76 -7.98 15.85
N THR A 172 16.82 -9.29 15.58
CA THR A 172 15.74 -10.24 15.90
C THR A 172 14.37 -9.85 15.32
N LYS A 173 14.26 -9.92 13.99
CA LYS A 173 12.99 -9.69 13.27
C LYS A 173 12.03 -10.86 13.48
N ASP A 174 10.88 -10.56 14.09
CA ASP A 174 9.74 -11.48 14.22
C ASP A 174 8.44 -10.71 13.98
N PHE A 175 7.86 -10.91 12.80
CA PHE A 175 6.61 -10.26 12.39
C PHE A 175 5.37 -11.06 12.79
N SER A 176 5.47 -12.05 13.67
CA SER A 176 4.32 -12.77 14.19
C SER A 176 3.48 -11.95 15.20
N SER A 177 3.97 -10.79 15.63
CA SER A 177 3.33 -9.92 16.64
C SER A 177 3.23 -8.45 16.21
N GLU A 178 2.27 -7.71 16.80
CA GLU A 178 2.15 -6.25 16.66
C GLU A 178 3.45 -5.54 17.01
N GLN A 179 4.07 -5.94 18.13
CA GLN A 179 5.27 -5.30 18.64
C GLN A 179 6.44 -5.45 17.67
N GLY A 180 6.66 -6.66 17.13
CA GLY A 180 7.76 -6.89 16.20
C GLY A 180 7.62 -6.12 14.87
N VAL A 181 6.40 -5.96 14.35
CA VAL A 181 6.16 -5.11 13.17
C VAL A 181 6.44 -3.63 13.49
N LEU A 182 5.90 -3.14 14.62
CA LEU A 182 6.06 -1.73 15.00
C LEU A 182 7.50 -1.37 15.37
N ASP A 183 8.25 -2.24 16.02
CA ASP A 183 9.64 -1.99 16.41
C ASP A 183 10.56 -1.86 15.21
N VAL A 184 10.42 -2.75 14.23
CA VAL A 184 11.19 -2.67 12.98
C VAL A 184 10.78 -1.43 12.18
N LEU A 185 9.48 -1.13 12.09
CA LEU A 185 9.01 0.09 11.43
C LEU A 185 9.54 1.36 12.10
N ASP A 186 9.51 1.42 13.43
CA ASP A 186 10.08 2.53 14.18
C ASP A 186 11.59 2.65 13.97
N PHE A 187 12.31 1.53 13.89
CA PHE A 187 13.72 1.54 13.54
C PHE A 187 13.94 2.12 12.15
N GLU A 188 13.25 1.60 11.13
CA GLU A 188 13.40 2.03 9.74
C GLU A 188 13.07 3.52 9.53
N THR A 189 12.14 4.06 10.30
CA THR A 189 11.63 5.43 10.08
C THR A 189 12.18 6.49 11.03
N LEU A 190 12.64 6.11 12.22
CA LEU A 190 13.11 7.05 13.25
C LEU A 190 14.60 6.87 13.59
N ASN A 191 15.19 5.70 13.36
CA ASN A 191 16.60 5.47 13.62
C ASN A 191 17.46 6.01 12.46
N LYS A 192 18.63 6.58 12.79
CA LYS A 192 19.59 7.07 11.77
C LYS A 192 20.12 5.98 10.83
N ARG A 193 20.02 4.70 11.22
CA ARG A 193 20.40 3.53 10.42
C ARG A 193 19.23 2.89 9.65
N GLY A 194 18.05 3.50 9.69
CA GLY A 194 16.90 3.03 8.93
C GLY A 194 16.97 3.47 7.48
N ASP A 195 16.85 2.52 6.55
CA ASP A 195 16.97 2.77 5.10
C ASP A 195 15.82 3.65 4.60
N ILE A 196 14.61 3.43 5.13
CA ILE A 196 13.43 4.25 4.81
C ILE A 196 13.69 5.71 5.19
N ARG A 197 14.19 5.95 6.40
CA ARG A 197 14.49 7.30 6.89
C ARG A 197 15.59 7.97 6.07
N GLU A 198 16.66 7.24 5.78
CA GLU A 198 17.80 7.76 5.00
C GLU A 198 17.38 8.16 3.59
N THR A 199 16.66 7.26 2.91
CA THR A 199 16.12 7.51 1.57
C THR A 199 15.27 8.77 1.58
N TRP A 200 14.23 8.84 2.43
CA TRP A 200 13.38 10.03 2.49
C TRP A 200 14.13 11.32 2.83
N LEU A 201 15.16 11.25 3.68
CA LEU A 201 15.99 12.40 3.97
C LEU A 201 16.75 12.91 2.74
N GLU A 202 17.25 12.02 1.90
CA GLU A 202 17.88 12.40 0.63
C GLU A 202 16.90 13.17 -0.26
N TYR A 203 15.66 12.67 -0.41
CA TYR A 203 14.60 13.34 -1.18
C TYR A 203 14.26 14.72 -0.60
N ILE A 204 14.03 14.79 0.72
CA ILE A 204 13.66 16.04 1.39
C ILE A 204 14.78 17.08 1.30
N LEU A 205 16.03 16.70 1.57
CA LEU A 205 17.17 17.62 1.53
C LEU A 205 17.44 18.11 0.11
N SER A 206 17.49 17.21 -0.87
CA SER A 206 17.72 17.58 -2.27
C SER A 206 16.62 18.52 -2.78
N SER A 207 15.38 18.35 -2.32
CA SER A 207 14.26 19.22 -2.68
C SER A 207 14.30 20.58 -1.98
N ILE A 208 14.55 20.62 -0.67
CA ILE A 208 14.65 21.88 0.08
C ILE A 208 15.82 22.72 -0.41
N GLU A 209 16.99 22.12 -0.65
CA GLU A 209 18.16 22.81 -1.21
C GLU A 209 17.86 23.35 -2.60
N ARG A 210 17.18 22.58 -3.44
CA ARG A 210 16.79 23.01 -4.81
C ARG A 210 15.84 24.21 -4.80
N ILE A 211 14.99 24.32 -3.78
CA ILE A 211 14.01 25.41 -3.64
C ILE A 211 14.63 26.61 -2.90
N ASN A 212 15.77 26.42 -2.21
CA ASN A 212 16.43 27.41 -1.35
C ASN A 212 15.46 28.02 -0.33
N ASP A 213 14.68 27.17 0.35
CA ASP A 213 13.54 27.60 1.16
C ASP A 213 13.85 27.63 2.66
N THR A 214 13.79 28.82 3.26
CA THR A 214 13.89 29.03 4.71
C THR A 214 12.65 28.55 5.48
N ASN A 215 11.48 28.46 4.83
CA ASN A 215 10.21 28.08 5.48
C ASN A 215 9.66 26.73 5.01
N GLY A 216 10.37 26.01 4.14
CA GLY A 216 9.86 24.81 3.47
C GLY A 216 9.43 23.73 4.44
N LYS A 217 10.26 23.48 5.45
CA LYS A 217 9.95 22.51 6.50
C LYS A 217 8.65 22.85 7.25
N LYS A 218 8.40 24.14 7.51
CA LYS A 218 7.18 24.62 8.20
C LYS A 218 5.94 24.44 7.34
N ILE A 219 6.05 24.70 6.04
CA ILE A 219 4.95 24.51 5.08
C ILE A 219 4.57 23.03 5.03
N ILE A 220 5.54 22.15 4.82
CA ILE A 220 5.31 20.70 4.76
C ILE A 220 4.74 20.20 6.08
N LEU A 221 5.30 20.62 7.23
CA LEU A 221 4.78 20.22 8.54
C LEU A 221 3.32 20.65 8.76
N TYR A 222 2.99 21.89 8.39
CA TYR A 222 1.62 22.40 8.47
C TYR A 222 0.64 21.59 7.62
N LEU A 223 1.05 21.20 6.42
CA LEU A 223 0.25 20.33 5.56
C LEU A 223 0.08 18.94 6.17
N CYS A 224 1.14 18.35 6.75
CA CYS A 224 1.05 17.05 7.45
C CYS A 224 0.08 17.11 8.64
N GLN A 225 0.05 18.21 9.40
CA GLN A 225 -0.90 18.42 10.51
C GLN A 225 -2.37 18.51 10.05
N HIS A 226 -2.60 18.72 8.76
CA HIS A 226 -3.89 18.90 8.14
C HIS A 226 -4.11 17.94 6.96
N LYS A 227 -3.49 16.76 7.01
CA LYS A 227 -3.42 15.81 5.88
C LYS A 227 -4.77 15.42 5.26
N ASP A 228 -5.86 15.47 6.02
CA ASP A 228 -7.21 15.15 5.53
C ASP A 228 -7.86 16.29 4.73
N LYS A 229 -7.12 17.38 4.42
CA LYS A 229 -7.67 18.60 3.80
C LYS A 229 -6.77 19.19 2.73
N MET A 230 -7.38 19.52 1.60
CA MET A 230 -6.81 20.40 0.57
C MET A 230 -6.88 21.87 1.01
N ILE A 231 -5.73 22.43 1.40
CA ILE A 231 -5.60 23.77 1.94
C ILE A 231 -5.32 24.79 0.82
N PRO A 232 -6.10 25.88 0.75
CA PRO A 232 -5.79 27.03 -0.09
C PRO A 232 -4.45 27.69 0.23
N ARG A 233 -3.74 28.13 -0.80
CA ARG A 233 -2.42 28.80 -0.68
C ARG A 233 -2.44 30.03 0.24
N ASP A 234 -3.50 30.82 0.21
CA ASP A 234 -3.66 32.00 1.08
C ASP A 234 -3.78 31.62 2.55
N GLN A 235 -4.52 30.55 2.87
CA GLN A 235 -4.60 30.02 4.23
C GLN A 235 -3.25 29.52 4.74
N ILE A 236 -2.46 28.85 3.90
CA ILE A 236 -1.08 28.46 4.23
C ILE A 236 -0.24 29.70 4.57
N ALA A 237 -0.32 30.74 3.73
CA ALA A 237 0.42 31.99 3.95
C ALA A 237 0.04 32.68 5.27
N THR A 238 -1.26 32.75 5.56
CA THR A 238 -1.78 33.37 6.78
C THR A 238 -1.43 32.57 8.02
N ALA A 239 -1.65 31.25 8.02
CA ALA A 239 -1.41 30.39 9.16
C ALA A 239 0.08 30.39 9.60
N LEU A 240 0.98 30.44 8.63
CA LEU A 240 2.43 30.43 8.87
C LEU A 240 3.06 31.83 8.91
N ASN A 241 2.25 32.89 8.81
CA ASN A 241 2.70 34.29 8.79
C ASN A 241 3.86 34.53 7.79
N LEU A 242 3.72 33.98 6.58
CA LEU A 242 4.76 34.02 5.55
C LEU A 242 4.81 35.40 4.89
N LYS A 243 5.86 36.18 5.19
CA LYS A 243 6.13 37.46 4.53
C LYS A 243 6.81 37.22 3.18
N MET A 244 6.02 36.93 2.16
CA MET A 244 6.52 36.59 0.81
C MET A 244 5.93 37.51 -0.27
N LYS A 245 6.65 37.70 -1.37
CA LYS A 245 6.14 38.50 -2.51
C LYS A 245 5.06 37.72 -3.27
N ASN A 246 4.20 38.44 -4.01
CA ASN A 246 3.17 37.83 -4.84
C ASN A 246 3.76 36.78 -5.81
N GLY A 247 3.17 35.59 -5.83
CA GLY A 247 3.60 34.47 -6.70
C GLY A 247 4.81 33.67 -6.22
N GLU A 248 5.50 34.10 -5.16
CA GLU A 248 6.67 33.38 -4.64
C GLU A 248 6.26 32.09 -3.93
N LEU A 249 5.20 32.13 -3.11
CA LEU A 249 4.66 30.94 -2.45
C LEU A 249 4.14 29.92 -3.46
N GLU A 250 3.55 30.38 -4.58
CA GLU A 250 3.13 29.49 -5.67
C GLU A 250 4.30 28.73 -6.27
N LYS A 251 5.39 29.43 -6.59
CA LYS A 251 6.59 28.80 -7.14
C LYS A 251 7.18 27.77 -6.19
N ARG A 252 7.19 28.05 -4.88
CA ARG A 252 7.67 27.10 -3.87
C ARG A 252 6.77 25.87 -3.77
N LEU A 253 5.45 26.07 -3.68
CA LEU A 253 4.50 24.96 -3.62
C LEU A 253 4.55 24.10 -4.89
N LYS A 254 4.63 24.72 -6.08
CA LYS A 254 4.85 23.99 -7.34
C LYS A 254 6.13 23.18 -7.31
N ALA A 255 7.22 23.71 -6.77
CA ALA A 255 8.46 22.96 -6.66
C ALA A 255 8.37 21.78 -5.66
N PHE A 256 7.63 21.93 -4.56
CA PHE A 256 7.35 20.81 -3.64
C PHE A 256 6.49 19.71 -4.28
N VAL A 257 5.53 20.11 -5.12
CA VAL A 257 4.74 19.17 -5.95
C VAL A 257 5.66 18.45 -6.94
N MET A 258 6.56 19.18 -7.62
CA MET A 258 7.49 18.57 -8.57
C MET A 258 8.48 17.60 -7.92
N SER A 259 8.77 17.77 -6.62
CA SER A 259 9.58 16.84 -5.83
C SER A 259 8.79 15.72 -5.16
N ASP A 260 7.50 15.57 -5.46
CA ASP A 260 6.64 14.52 -4.91
C ASP A 260 6.55 14.53 -3.35
N ILE A 261 6.72 15.72 -2.74
CA ILE A 261 6.66 15.92 -1.28
C ILE A 261 5.26 16.33 -0.80
N ILE A 262 4.53 17.04 -1.66
CA ILE A 262 3.15 17.48 -1.42
C ILE A 262 2.31 17.22 -2.66
N GLU A 263 1.00 17.12 -2.49
CA GLU A 263 0.06 16.93 -3.59
C GLU A 263 -0.66 18.24 -3.93
N GLN A 264 -1.02 18.37 -5.21
CA GLN A 264 -1.79 19.49 -5.74
C GLN A 264 -3.23 19.03 -6.07
N GLY A 265 -4.21 19.86 -5.73
CA GLY A 265 -5.59 19.63 -6.13
C GLY A 265 -5.83 19.93 -7.61
N THR A 266 -7.10 19.91 -8.03
CA THR A 266 -7.51 20.22 -9.41
C THR A 266 -7.22 21.66 -9.85
N SER A 267 -6.80 22.54 -8.93
CA SER A 267 -6.40 23.90 -9.22
C SER A 267 -5.04 24.21 -8.59
N ASP A 268 -4.32 25.15 -9.22
CA ASP A 268 -3.03 25.69 -8.74
C ASP A 268 -3.09 26.41 -7.37
N PHE A 269 -4.26 26.40 -6.73
CA PHE A 269 -4.53 27.14 -5.52
C PHE A 269 -4.63 26.27 -4.27
N ARG A 270 -4.80 24.94 -4.41
CA ARG A 270 -5.02 24.03 -3.28
C ARG A 270 -3.97 22.93 -3.22
N TYR A 271 -3.49 22.68 -2.01
CA TYR A 271 -2.39 21.75 -1.74
C TYR A 271 -2.69 20.91 -0.50
N GLN A 272 -2.16 19.69 -0.45
CA GLN A 272 -2.24 18.80 0.72
C GLN A 272 -0.91 18.06 0.92
N ALA A 273 -0.71 17.47 2.09
CA ALA A 273 0.42 16.57 2.29
C ALA A 273 0.31 15.36 1.36
N VAL A 274 1.44 14.75 1.00
CA VAL A 274 1.42 13.46 0.31
C VAL A 274 0.64 12.44 1.13
N SER A 275 -0.13 11.60 0.45
CA SER A 275 -0.95 10.55 1.05
C SER A 275 -0.14 9.46 1.76
N ASP A 276 1.17 9.40 1.51
CA ASP A 276 2.10 8.45 2.10
C ASP A 276 2.26 8.65 3.61
N ASN A 277 1.73 7.68 4.37
CA ASN A 277 1.80 7.74 5.83
C ASN A 277 3.26 7.62 6.32
N ILE A 278 4.07 6.76 5.71
CA ILE A 278 5.47 6.52 6.12
C ILE A 278 6.33 7.76 5.94
N PHE A 279 6.16 8.49 4.83
CA PHE A 279 6.75 9.80 4.64
C PHE A 279 6.39 10.74 5.81
N GLU A 280 5.10 10.82 6.17
CA GLU A 280 4.63 11.67 7.27
C GLU A 280 5.35 11.33 8.58
N LYS A 281 5.52 10.02 8.86
CA LYS A 281 6.22 9.52 10.06
C LYS A 281 7.67 9.97 10.07
N VAL A 282 8.38 9.80 8.96
CA VAL A 282 9.79 10.18 8.82
C VAL A 282 9.93 11.69 8.95
N PHE A 283 9.18 12.46 8.16
CA PHE A 283 9.25 13.91 8.12
C PHE A 283 9.00 14.53 9.49
N ARG A 284 7.91 14.12 10.16
CA ARG A 284 7.58 14.61 11.50
C ARG A 284 8.59 14.14 12.54
N GLY A 285 9.09 12.91 12.44
CA GLY A 285 10.11 12.37 13.34
C GLY A 285 11.42 13.14 13.33
N ILE A 286 11.75 13.80 12.20
CA ILE A 286 12.98 14.58 12.06
C ILE A 286 12.77 16.07 12.37
N TYR A 287 11.73 16.69 11.81
CA TYR A 287 11.62 18.15 11.79
C TYR A 287 10.62 18.72 12.81
N GLN A 288 9.73 17.90 13.38
CA GLN A 288 8.69 18.44 14.25
C GLN A 288 9.27 18.98 15.57
N GLU A 289 10.40 18.44 16.05
CA GLU A 289 11.08 18.94 17.26
C GLU A 289 11.68 20.32 17.03
N GLU A 290 12.35 20.53 15.89
CA GLU A 290 12.93 21.82 15.48
C GLU A 290 11.87 22.93 15.35
N ILE A 291 10.63 22.57 15.00
CA ILE A 291 9.58 23.54 14.64
C ILE A 291 8.63 23.83 15.82
N ASP A 292 8.10 22.80 16.48
CA ASP A 292 7.00 22.94 17.45
C ASP A 292 7.28 22.30 18.83
N GLY A 293 8.48 21.75 19.07
CA GLY A 293 8.79 21.01 20.31
C GLY A 293 7.97 19.70 20.41
N PHE A 294 8.52 18.63 19.84
CA PHE A 294 7.81 17.38 19.58
C PHE A 294 8.32 16.24 20.45
N ASP A 295 7.40 15.39 20.96
CA ASP A 295 7.74 14.12 21.63
C ASP A 295 7.61 12.94 20.65
N PRO A 296 8.71 12.24 20.30
CA PRO A 296 8.69 11.03 19.48
C PRO A 296 7.67 9.98 19.90
N LYS A 297 7.33 9.90 21.20
CA LYS A 297 6.30 8.97 21.70
C LYS A 297 4.93 9.22 21.08
N LYS A 298 4.62 10.46 20.70
CA LYS A 298 3.33 10.80 20.07
C LYS A 298 3.17 10.10 18.72
N ILE A 299 4.18 10.16 17.86
CA ILE A 299 4.15 9.46 16.55
C ILE A 299 4.12 7.94 16.74
N LYS A 300 4.90 7.41 17.69
CA LYS A 300 4.87 5.96 17.99
C LYS A 300 3.46 5.50 18.38
N ASN A 301 2.79 6.25 19.25
CA ASN A 301 1.43 5.96 19.68
C ASN A 301 0.41 6.08 18.52
N GLU A 302 0.55 7.08 17.65
CA GLU A 302 -0.31 7.23 16.47
C GLU A 302 -0.20 6.00 15.54
N TYR A 303 1.00 5.48 15.32
CA TYR A 303 1.23 4.28 14.51
C TYR A 303 0.75 3.00 15.18
N GLN A 304 0.86 2.90 16.50
CA GLN A 304 0.24 1.82 17.25
C GLN A 304 -1.30 1.85 17.11
N GLN A 305 -1.91 3.04 17.16
CA GLN A 305 -3.35 3.19 16.93
C GLN A 305 -3.74 2.84 15.48
N LEU A 306 -2.93 3.22 14.50
CA LEU A 306 -3.13 2.84 13.10
C LEU A 306 -3.09 1.32 12.93
N TYR A 307 -2.08 0.66 13.50
CA TYR A 307 -1.98 -0.80 13.50
C TYR A 307 -3.24 -1.44 14.07
N ARG A 308 -3.68 -1.03 15.26
CA ARG A 308 -4.89 -1.56 15.91
C ARG A 308 -6.15 -1.28 15.10
N LYS A 309 -6.24 -0.13 14.42
CA LYS A 309 -7.35 0.19 13.52
C LYS A 309 -7.38 -0.76 12.32
N LEU A 310 -6.23 -1.02 11.70
CA LEU A 310 -6.11 -1.95 10.57
C LEU A 310 -6.37 -3.39 11.01
N GLN A 311 -5.87 -3.78 12.18
CA GLN A 311 -6.19 -5.05 12.82
C GLN A 311 -7.70 -5.21 13.07
N GLY A 312 -8.36 -4.17 13.55
CA GLY A 312 -9.81 -4.14 13.74
C GLY A 312 -10.57 -4.33 12.41
N LYS A 313 -10.15 -3.63 11.35
CA LYS A 313 -10.71 -3.81 10.00
C LYS A 313 -10.51 -5.24 9.49
N PHE A 314 -9.31 -5.79 9.64
CA PHE A 314 -9.00 -7.17 9.24
C PHE A 314 -9.90 -8.17 9.97
N ASN A 315 -10.03 -8.04 11.30
CA ASN A 315 -10.87 -8.93 12.09
C ASN A 315 -12.35 -8.81 11.73
N LYS A 316 -12.82 -7.61 11.39
CA LYS A 316 -14.17 -7.39 10.87
C LYS A 316 -14.37 -8.14 9.54
N TYR A 317 -13.50 -7.93 8.56
CA TYR A 317 -13.60 -8.63 7.27
C TYR A 317 -13.52 -10.15 7.41
N LYS A 318 -12.65 -10.63 8.30
CA LYS A 318 -12.54 -12.06 8.61
C LYS A 318 -13.85 -12.63 9.17
N GLY A 319 -14.54 -11.88 10.03
CA GLY A 319 -15.86 -12.22 10.56
C GLY A 319 -16.91 -12.26 9.45
N GLU A 320 -17.07 -11.18 8.70
CA GLU A 320 -18.03 -11.05 7.60
C GLU A 320 -17.82 -12.14 6.54
N PHE A 321 -16.57 -12.47 6.21
CA PHE A 321 -16.26 -13.55 5.28
C PHE A 321 -16.68 -14.92 5.83
N SER A 322 -16.53 -15.15 7.13
CA SER A 322 -16.93 -16.41 7.76
C SER A 322 -18.45 -16.57 7.78
N GLU A 323 -19.17 -15.48 8.03
CA GLU A 323 -20.63 -15.43 7.90
C GLU A 323 -21.07 -15.76 6.47
N TYR A 324 -20.43 -15.13 5.48
CA TYR A 324 -20.68 -15.39 4.07
C TYR A 324 -20.44 -16.86 3.68
N VAL A 325 -19.33 -17.48 4.13
CA VAL A 325 -19.03 -18.89 3.82
C VAL A 325 -20.07 -19.83 4.42
N ILE A 326 -20.47 -19.61 5.67
CA ILE A 326 -21.51 -20.43 6.32
C ILE A 326 -22.86 -20.25 5.62
N ILE A 327 -23.24 -19.00 5.27
CA ILE A 327 -24.46 -18.72 4.50
C ILE A 327 -24.45 -19.48 3.17
N ASN A 328 -23.33 -19.50 2.45
CA ASN A 328 -23.20 -20.26 1.20
C ASN A 328 -23.29 -21.77 1.41
N CYS A 329 -22.70 -22.30 2.50
CA CYS A 329 -22.85 -23.70 2.86
C CYS A 329 -24.33 -24.06 3.05
N LEU A 330 -25.07 -23.26 3.84
CA LEU A 330 -26.49 -23.45 4.07
C LEU A 330 -27.32 -23.36 2.77
N ARG A 331 -26.99 -22.39 1.90
CA ARG A 331 -27.73 -22.11 0.66
C ARG A 331 -27.55 -23.19 -0.41
N HIS A 332 -26.36 -23.79 -0.52
CA HIS A 332 -26.02 -24.59 -1.69
C HIS A 332 -25.65 -26.05 -1.39
N ARG A 333 -25.24 -26.36 -0.16
CA ARG A 333 -24.60 -27.65 0.18
C ARG A 333 -25.31 -28.39 1.32
N ALA A 334 -25.67 -27.70 2.40
CA ALA A 334 -26.13 -28.32 3.64
C ALA A 334 -27.36 -29.21 3.45
N TYR A 335 -28.38 -28.74 2.71
CA TYR A 335 -29.59 -29.55 2.46
C TYR A 335 -29.34 -30.74 1.52
N LYS A 336 -28.35 -30.65 0.62
CA LYS A 336 -27.96 -31.74 -0.30
C LYS A 336 -27.09 -32.79 0.37
N GLN A 337 -26.32 -32.39 1.37
CA GLN A 337 -25.35 -33.22 2.09
C GLN A 337 -25.66 -33.23 3.59
N ASN A 338 -26.92 -33.51 3.92
CA ASN A 338 -27.45 -33.38 5.29
C ASN A 338 -26.61 -34.13 6.33
N GLU A 339 -26.33 -35.42 6.08
CA GLU A 339 -25.57 -36.27 7.00
C GLU A 339 -24.19 -35.68 7.32
N LEU A 340 -23.50 -35.13 6.31
CA LEU A 340 -22.19 -34.53 6.49
C LEU A 340 -22.27 -33.29 7.38
N TYR A 341 -23.16 -32.34 7.07
CA TYR A 341 -23.24 -31.08 7.82
C TYR A 341 -23.84 -31.26 9.21
N LEU A 342 -24.74 -32.23 9.41
CA LEU A 342 -25.23 -32.60 10.74
C LEU A 342 -24.13 -33.20 11.61
N SER A 343 -23.18 -33.95 11.03
CA SER A 343 -22.03 -34.49 11.77
C SER A 343 -21.12 -33.43 12.38
N PHE A 344 -21.20 -32.18 11.90
CA PHE A 344 -20.42 -31.04 12.41
C PHE A 344 -21.11 -30.31 13.56
N ILE A 345 -22.39 -30.58 13.80
CA ILE A 345 -23.21 -29.87 14.77
C ILE A 345 -23.45 -30.74 15.98
N ASN A 346 -23.49 -30.12 17.16
CA ASN A 346 -23.88 -30.76 18.40
C ASN A 346 -25.22 -30.20 18.88
N ASN A 347 -25.97 -31.00 19.65
CA ASN A 347 -27.17 -30.57 20.39
C ASN A 347 -28.28 -29.97 19.50
N PHE A 348 -28.60 -30.69 18.43
CA PHE A 348 -29.75 -30.41 17.55
C PHE A 348 -30.89 -31.43 17.81
N PRO A 349 -32.15 -31.10 17.49
CA PRO A 349 -33.29 -32.02 17.62
C PRO A 349 -33.20 -33.24 16.70
N ASP A 350 -33.71 -34.38 17.13
CA ASP A 350 -33.66 -35.64 16.34
C ASP A 350 -34.39 -35.54 14.98
N ASP A 351 -35.41 -34.69 14.88
CA ASP A 351 -36.18 -34.43 13.67
C ASP A 351 -35.65 -33.23 12.85
N PHE A 352 -34.49 -32.68 13.20
CA PHE A 352 -33.86 -31.60 12.46
C PHE A 352 -33.13 -32.12 11.21
N CYS A 353 -33.39 -31.49 10.07
CA CYS A 353 -32.58 -31.59 8.88
C CYS A 353 -32.44 -30.22 8.23
N PHE A 354 -31.33 -30.00 7.51
CA PHE A 354 -31.20 -28.86 6.64
C PHE A 354 -32.16 -28.97 5.48
N VAL A 355 -32.87 -27.88 5.19
CA VAL A 355 -33.81 -27.82 4.06
C VAL A 355 -33.36 -26.77 3.06
N ASN A 356 -33.99 -26.76 1.90
CA ASN A 356 -33.81 -25.67 0.94
C ASN A 356 -34.57 -24.44 1.45
N TYR A 357 -33.90 -23.62 2.26
CA TYR A 357 -34.47 -22.42 2.88
C TYR A 357 -35.00 -21.42 1.83
N GLU A 358 -36.15 -20.80 2.13
CA GLU A 358 -36.76 -19.77 1.30
C GLU A 358 -35.87 -18.52 1.21
N SER A 359 -35.16 -18.20 2.30
CA SER A 359 -34.23 -17.08 2.36
C SER A 359 -33.12 -17.33 3.38
N ILE A 360 -31.91 -16.82 3.12
CA ILE A 360 -30.75 -16.96 4.01
C ILE A 360 -29.92 -15.68 3.95
N TRP A 361 -29.90 -14.89 5.03
CA TRP A 361 -29.21 -13.59 5.08
C TRP A 361 -28.79 -13.26 6.52
N SER A 362 -27.91 -12.27 6.69
CA SER A 362 -27.74 -11.58 7.98
C SER A 362 -29.01 -10.78 8.30
N TYR A 363 -29.43 -10.77 9.57
CA TYR A 363 -30.66 -10.07 9.98
C TYR A 363 -30.35 -8.83 10.83
N SER A 364 -30.97 -7.70 10.47
CA SER A 364 -30.92 -6.45 11.23
C SER A 364 -32.29 -5.78 11.27
N ALA A 365 -32.79 -5.44 12.45
CA ALA A 365 -34.03 -4.66 12.60
C ALA A 365 -33.74 -3.15 12.80
N SER A 366 -34.49 -2.28 12.12
CA SER A 366 -34.33 -0.81 12.12
C SER A 366 -34.88 -0.14 13.41
N PRO A 367 -34.45 1.08 13.79
CA PRO A 367 -34.42 1.60 15.17
C PRO A 367 -35.77 2.09 15.73
N VAL A 368 -36.89 1.76 15.10
CA VAL A 368 -38.21 2.24 15.57
C VAL A 368 -38.60 1.59 16.90
N HIS A 369 -38.09 0.39 17.22
CA HIS A 369 -38.48 -0.31 18.46
C HIS A 369 -37.36 -0.85 19.36
N LYS A 370 -36.07 -0.76 18.99
CA LYS A 370 -34.89 -0.94 19.87
C LYS A 370 -33.61 -0.68 19.08
N LYS A 371 -32.58 -0.13 19.73
CA LYS A 371 -31.22 -0.10 19.16
C LYS A 371 -30.66 -1.53 19.10
N ASP A 372 -30.13 -1.90 17.94
CA ASP A 372 -29.14 -2.97 17.74
C ASP A 372 -29.58 -4.44 17.86
N LEU A 373 -30.75 -4.83 17.30
CA LEU A 373 -31.02 -6.25 17.05
C LEU A 373 -30.36 -6.69 15.73
N GLN A 374 -29.21 -7.35 15.86
CA GLN A 374 -28.49 -7.99 14.75
C GLN A 374 -28.14 -9.44 15.13
N VAL A 375 -28.44 -10.38 14.23
CA VAL A 375 -27.95 -11.76 14.25
C VAL A 375 -27.26 -12.09 12.92
N ASP A 376 -26.21 -12.89 13.00
CA ASP A 376 -25.28 -13.12 11.88
C ASP A 376 -25.94 -13.95 10.76
N ILE A 377 -26.81 -14.90 11.12
CA ILE A 377 -27.51 -15.77 10.17
C ILE A 377 -28.99 -15.88 10.53
N PHE A 378 -29.86 -15.66 9.56
CA PHE A 378 -31.25 -16.08 9.59
C PHE A 378 -31.60 -16.82 8.29
N ALA A 379 -31.87 -18.12 8.41
CA ALA A 379 -32.30 -19.00 7.33
C ALA A 379 -33.76 -19.39 7.57
N LYS A 380 -34.68 -18.82 6.78
CA LYS A 380 -36.13 -19.05 6.92
C LYS A 380 -36.55 -20.27 6.12
N ALA A 381 -37.18 -21.24 6.78
CA ALA A 381 -37.77 -22.40 6.15
C ALA A 381 -39.27 -22.18 5.88
N GLY A 382 -39.80 -22.90 4.88
CA GLY A 382 -41.23 -22.94 4.60
C GLY A 382 -41.93 -24.07 5.34
N GLY A 383 -43.25 -23.97 5.49
CA GLY A 383 -44.06 -25.03 6.13
C GLY A 383 -43.71 -25.29 7.60
N ASP A 384 -43.63 -26.57 7.97
CA ASP A 384 -43.33 -27.04 9.33
C ASP A 384 -41.84 -27.36 9.55
N ASP A 385 -40.97 -26.99 8.60
CA ASP A 385 -39.53 -27.20 8.70
C ASP A 385 -38.84 -26.21 9.65
N TYR A 386 -37.63 -26.57 10.11
CA TYR A 386 -36.85 -25.72 11.00
C TYR A 386 -36.23 -24.55 10.26
N SER A 387 -36.58 -23.33 10.66
CA SER A 387 -35.75 -22.16 10.37
C SER A 387 -34.49 -22.18 11.25
N LEU A 388 -33.38 -21.59 10.79
CA LEU A 388 -32.13 -21.49 11.55
C LEU A 388 -31.81 -20.04 11.87
N ILE A 389 -31.54 -19.74 13.14
CA ILE A 389 -31.05 -18.44 13.59
C ILE A 389 -29.69 -18.67 14.25
N GLY A 390 -28.64 -17.99 13.75
CA GLY A 390 -27.29 -18.29 14.16
C GLY A 390 -26.35 -17.11 14.39
N GLU A 391 -25.31 -17.38 15.17
CA GLU A 391 -24.20 -16.48 15.48
C GLU A 391 -22.88 -17.14 15.06
N VAL A 392 -21.98 -16.35 14.46
CA VAL A 392 -20.69 -16.79 13.93
C VAL A 392 -19.58 -16.03 14.65
N LYS A 393 -18.58 -16.76 15.15
CA LYS A 393 -17.39 -16.19 15.79
C LYS A 393 -16.11 -16.82 15.27
N ASN A 394 -15.43 -16.10 14.37
CA ASN A 394 -14.11 -16.50 13.86
C ASN A 394 -12.97 -15.74 14.57
N ARG A 395 -12.63 -16.18 15.78
CA ARG A 395 -11.53 -15.63 16.58
C ARG A 395 -10.90 -16.71 17.44
N LYS A 396 -9.67 -16.47 17.93
CA LYS A 396 -8.96 -17.41 18.82
C LYS A 396 -9.62 -17.57 20.19
N ALA A 397 -10.29 -16.53 20.69
CA ALA A 397 -10.94 -16.55 22.00
C ALA A 397 -12.21 -17.42 22.00
N LYS A 398 -12.29 -18.33 22.98
CA LYS A 398 -13.45 -19.22 23.20
C LYS A 398 -14.75 -18.42 23.41
N PHE A 399 -15.87 -18.99 22.95
CA PHE A 399 -17.20 -18.42 23.12
C PHE A 399 -17.69 -18.55 24.57
N SER A 400 -18.10 -17.43 25.15
CA SER A 400 -18.43 -17.32 26.58
C SER A 400 -19.92 -17.46 26.89
N VAL A 401 -20.25 -17.80 28.14
CA VAL A 401 -21.64 -17.83 28.63
C VAL A 401 -22.32 -16.47 28.49
N LYS A 402 -21.56 -15.38 28.68
CA LYS A 402 -22.08 -14.01 28.51
C LYS A 402 -22.56 -13.80 27.08
N GLU A 403 -21.77 -14.21 26.10
CA GLU A 403 -22.13 -14.10 24.69
C GLU A 403 -23.30 -15.02 24.33
N ALA A 404 -23.32 -16.26 24.86
CA ALA A 404 -24.43 -17.18 24.65
C ALA A 404 -25.77 -16.62 25.14
N LYS A 405 -25.79 -15.94 26.30
CA LYS A 405 -26.98 -15.27 26.83
C LYS A 405 -27.43 -14.11 25.95
N ILE A 406 -26.49 -13.30 25.47
CA ILE A 406 -26.78 -12.18 24.56
C ILE A 406 -27.36 -12.70 23.24
N PHE A 407 -26.73 -13.72 22.66
CA PHE A 407 -27.22 -14.36 21.44
C PHE A 407 -28.64 -14.92 21.63
N LEU A 408 -28.89 -15.70 22.68
CA LEU A 408 -30.22 -16.29 22.91
C LEU A 408 -31.31 -15.22 23.02
N ALA A 409 -31.04 -14.12 23.72
CA ALA A 409 -31.99 -13.01 23.83
C ALA A 409 -32.33 -12.42 22.45
N LYS A 410 -31.31 -12.20 21.60
CA LYS A 410 -31.51 -11.71 20.22
C LYS A 410 -32.26 -12.73 19.36
N ALA A 411 -31.87 -14.00 19.41
CA ALA A 411 -32.46 -15.06 18.59
C ALA A 411 -33.95 -15.28 18.91
N LEU A 412 -34.33 -15.19 20.19
CA LEU A 412 -35.73 -15.24 20.62
C LEU A 412 -36.53 -14.03 20.09
N GLU A 413 -35.93 -12.84 20.09
CA GLU A 413 -36.57 -11.64 19.54
C GLU A 413 -36.77 -11.74 18.02
N VAL A 414 -35.77 -12.23 17.28
CA VAL A 414 -35.89 -12.52 15.83
C VAL A 414 -36.98 -13.56 15.57
N LYS A 415 -37.02 -14.65 16.36
CA LYS A 415 -38.06 -15.68 16.25
C LYS A 415 -39.46 -15.09 16.39
N GLN A 416 -39.64 -14.15 17.33
CA GLN A 416 -40.92 -13.46 17.56
C GLN A 416 -41.26 -12.49 16.43
N LEU A 417 -40.32 -11.63 16.01
CA LEU A 417 -40.56 -10.62 14.96
C LEU A 417 -40.90 -11.26 13.61
N GLU A 418 -40.24 -12.37 13.28
CA GLU A 418 -40.43 -13.07 12.01
C GLU A 418 -41.53 -14.15 12.05
N ASN A 419 -42.25 -14.27 13.17
CA ASN A 419 -43.30 -15.27 13.42
C ASN A 419 -42.84 -16.71 13.08
N VAL A 420 -41.63 -17.07 13.50
CA VAL A 420 -41.04 -18.38 13.24
C VAL A 420 -41.54 -19.38 14.28
N ASN A 421 -42.33 -20.36 13.85
CA ASN A 421 -42.86 -21.40 14.73
C ASN A 421 -41.76 -22.37 15.19
N LYS A 422 -41.03 -22.95 14.23
CA LYS A 422 -39.98 -23.95 14.44
C LYS A 422 -38.61 -23.35 14.12
N ALA A 423 -37.74 -23.25 15.12
CA ALA A 423 -36.43 -22.63 14.99
C ALA A 423 -35.33 -23.47 15.65
N LEU A 424 -34.21 -23.66 14.96
CA LEU A 424 -32.95 -24.10 15.53
C LEU A 424 -32.09 -22.87 15.82
N PHE A 425 -31.67 -22.72 17.08
CA PHE A 425 -30.66 -21.74 17.45
C PHE A 425 -29.28 -22.36 17.31
N PHE A 426 -28.36 -21.69 16.62
CA PHE A 426 -27.06 -22.23 16.28
C PHE A 426 -25.91 -21.26 16.57
N VAL A 427 -24.83 -21.75 17.17
CA VAL A 427 -23.61 -20.95 17.36
C VAL A 427 -22.40 -21.66 16.75
N PHE A 428 -21.71 -20.96 15.86
CA PHE A 428 -20.40 -21.37 15.36
C PHE A 428 -19.28 -20.58 16.05
N SER A 429 -18.26 -21.26 16.57
CA SER A 429 -17.07 -20.63 17.16
C SER A 429 -15.79 -21.35 16.77
N ALA A 430 -14.97 -20.74 15.92
CA ALA A 430 -13.71 -21.33 15.46
C ALA A 430 -12.67 -21.49 16.59
N GLY A 431 -12.80 -20.72 17.68
CA GLY A 431 -11.97 -20.82 18.88
C GLY A 431 -12.49 -21.83 19.92
N GLY A 432 -13.61 -22.49 19.64
CA GLY A 432 -14.28 -23.40 20.56
C GLY A 432 -15.09 -22.69 21.65
N PHE A 433 -15.46 -23.45 22.67
CA PHE A 433 -16.36 -23.03 23.75
C PHE A 433 -15.73 -23.31 25.13
N PHE A 434 -16.13 -22.54 26.15
CA PHE A 434 -15.87 -22.92 27.53
C PHE A 434 -16.84 -24.01 27.99
N GLN A 435 -16.44 -24.86 28.93
CA GLN A 435 -17.27 -25.98 29.41
C GLN A 435 -18.61 -25.52 30.01
N ASN A 436 -18.58 -24.41 30.77
CA ASN A 436 -19.78 -23.80 31.31
C ASN A 436 -20.68 -23.20 30.21
N THR A 437 -20.12 -22.74 29.09
CA THR A 437 -20.88 -22.32 27.92
C THR A 437 -21.58 -23.51 27.28
N ILE A 438 -20.91 -24.65 27.08
CA ILE A 438 -21.53 -25.87 26.53
C ILE A 438 -22.72 -26.30 27.39
N GLN A 439 -22.55 -26.34 28.72
CA GLN A 439 -23.66 -26.67 29.64
C GLN A 439 -24.84 -25.69 29.50
N PHE A 440 -24.57 -24.40 29.27
CA PHE A 440 -25.62 -23.41 29.03
C PHE A 440 -26.33 -23.66 27.68
N LEU A 441 -25.58 -23.94 26.61
CA LEU A 441 -26.14 -24.21 25.28
C LEU A 441 -27.03 -25.47 25.29
N GLN A 442 -26.57 -26.55 25.94
CA GLN A 442 -27.35 -27.78 26.15
C GLN A 442 -28.68 -27.51 26.85
N ARG A 443 -28.66 -26.81 27.99
CA ARG A 443 -29.86 -26.51 28.79
C ARG A 443 -30.88 -25.65 28.05
N ASN A 444 -30.45 -24.89 27.04
CA ASN A 444 -31.32 -23.99 26.28
C ASN A 444 -31.59 -24.50 24.85
N ASN A 445 -31.28 -25.77 24.55
CA ASN A 445 -31.47 -26.38 23.23
C ASN A 445 -30.85 -25.55 22.08
N ILE A 446 -29.68 -24.97 22.33
CA ILE A 446 -28.90 -24.25 21.33
C ILE A 446 -27.88 -25.23 20.75
N ALA A 447 -27.91 -25.41 19.44
CA ALA A 447 -26.92 -26.20 18.72
C ALA A 447 -25.59 -25.43 18.59
N TRP A 448 -24.48 -26.15 18.51
CA TRP A 448 -23.18 -25.50 18.33
C TRP A 448 -22.21 -26.31 17.49
N SER A 449 -21.24 -25.61 16.90
CA SER A 449 -20.12 -26.19 16.18
C SER A 449 -18.85 -25.38 16.37
N ASP A 450 -17.72 -26.07 16.51
CA ASP A 450 -16.37 -25.54 16.39
C ASP A 450 -15.58 -26.24 15.27
N ASP A 451 -16.27 -27.01 14.41
CA ASP A 451 -15.65 -27.72 13.29
C ASP A 451 -15.33 -26.75 12.15
N LYS A 452 -14.02 -26.54 11.91
CA LYS A 452 -13.51 -25.59 10.92
C LYS A 452 -13.87 -25.96 9.48
N LYS A 453 -14.33 -27.18 9.21
CA LYS A 453 -14.84 -27.57 7.88
C LYS A 453 -16.02 -26.72 7.41
N PHE A 454 -16.74 -26.07 8.31
CA PHE A 454 -17.74 -25.05 7.95
C PHE A 454 -17.15 -23.83 7.20
N LEU A 455 -15.85 -23.59 7.34
CA LEU A 455 -15.12 -22.48 6.72
C LEU A 455 -14.23 -22.94 5.55
N GLU A 456 -14.20 -24.24 5.26
CA GLU A 456 -13.44 -24.81 4.14
C GLU A 456 -14.35 -24.83 2.89
N ILE A 457 -13.90 -24.18 1.81
CA ILE A 457 -14.65 -24.06 0.55
C ILE A 457 -14.46 -25.29 -0.31
#